data_AF-A0A662QZ33-F1
#
_entry.id   AF-A0A662QZ33-F1
#
_cell.length_a   1.000
_cell.length_b   1.000
_cell.length_c   1.000
_cell.angle_alpha   90.00
_cell.angle_beta   90.00
_cell.angle_gamma   90.00
#
_symmetry.space_group_name_H-M   'P 1'
#
loop_
_entity.id
_entity.type
_entity.pdbx_description
1 polymer ?
#
loop_
_entity_poly.entity_id
_entity_poly.type
_entity_poly.pdbx_seq_one_letter_code
_entity_poly.pdbx_strand_id
1 'polypeptide(L)'
;GLDLVVDEVLTTGGATIGVLMEEAPEELKNAMDEATLVIAKGMANYETLSEYDVRPIFYLMMAKCSVVARSIGARKGSLIAKLVR
;
A
#
# COMPACT_ATOMS: atom_id res chain seq x y z
N GLY A 1 -16.33 -4.44 -13.47
CA GLY A 1 -15.33 -5.46 -13.08
C GLY A 1 -15.08 -5.40 -11.60
N LEU A 2 -14.11 -4.60 -11.15
CA LEU A 2 -13.83 -4.41 -9.72
C LEU A 2 -15.02 -3.74 -8.99
N ASP A 3 -15.66 -2.79 -9.66
CA ASP A 3 -16.92 -2.12 -9.31
C ASP A 3 -18.11 -3.07 -9.03
N LEU A 4 -17.99 -4.37 -9.33
CA LEU A 4 -19.02 -5.37 -9.00
C LEU A 4 -18.80 -6.03 -7.64
N VAL A 5 -17.62 -5.86 -7.02
CA VAL A 5 -17.21 -6.55 -5.79
C VAL A 5 -16.69 -5.59 -4.71
N VAL A 6 -16.73 -4.28 -4.96
CA VAL A 6 -16.37 -3.24 -4.00
C VAL A 6 -17.47 -2.18 -3.96
N ASP A 7 -17.65 -1.55 -2.80
CA ASP A 7 -18.64 -0.48 -2.62
C ASP A 7 -18.21 0.81 -3.36
N GLU A 8 -16.90 1.10 -3.37
CA GLU A 8 -16.34 2.31 -3.97
C GLU A 8 -15.04 2.03 -4.72
N VAL A 9 -14.83 2.78 -5.81
CA VAL A 9 -13.58 2.78 -6.58
C VAL A 9 -13.01 4.20 -6.56
N LEU A 10 -11.95 4.39 -5.78
CA LEU A 10 -11.25 5.66 -5.66
C LEU A 10 -9.96 5.67 -6.50
N THR A 11 -9.40 6.86 -6.70
CA THR A 11 -8.13 7.07 -7.39
C THR A 11 -7.10 7.69 -6.46
N THR A 12 -5.81 7.40 -6.67
CA THR A 12 -4.69 8.06 -6.00
C THR A 12 -4.43 9.48 -6.54
N GLY A 13 -5.20 9.93 -7.53
CA GLY A 13 -5.20 11.29 -8.07
C GLY A 13 -4.03 11.61 -9.02
N GLY A 14 -2.86 11.01 -8.81
CA GLY A 14 -1.65 11.28 -9.59
C GLY A 14 -1.26 10.18 -10.59
N ALA A 15 -0.43 10.53 -11.57
CA ALA A 15 0.28 9.58 -12.44
C ALA A 15 1.59 9.09 -11.78
N THR A 16 1.49 8.66 -10.52
CA THR A 16 2.63 8.32 -9.68
C THR A 16 2.72 6.82 -9.44
N ILE A 17 3.93 6.34 -9.19
CA ILE A 17 4.17 4.94 -8.80
C ILE A 17 4.01 4.87 -7.28
N GLY A 18 3.05 4.08 -6.81
CA GLY A 18 2.72 4.02 -5.39
C GLY A 18 1.59 4.98 -5.02
N VAL A 19 1.64 5.49 -3.79
CA VAL A 19 0.68 6.46 -3.26
C VAL A 19 1.46 7.60 -2.61
N LEU A 20 1.29 8.82 -3.13
CA LEU A 20 1.78 10.06 -2.52
C LEU A 20 0.61 10.71 -1.78
N MET A 21 0.65 10.71 -0.44
CA MET A 21 -0.48 11.16 0.37
C MET A 21 -0.75 12.67 0.24
N GLU A 22 0.25 13.45 -0.18
CA GLU A 22 0.13 14.88 -0.43
C GLU A 22 -0.69 15.17 -1.69
N GLU A 23 -0.58 14.31 -2.70
CA GLU A 23 -1.28 14.43 -3.99
C GLU A 23 -2.61 13.65 -4.04
N ALA A 24 -2.84 12.76 -3.08
CA ALA A 24 -4.05 11.96 -3.01
C ALA A 24 -5.30 12.85 -2.89
N PRO A 25 -6.42 12.51 -3.54
CA PRO A 25 -7.70 13.18 -3.33
C PRO A 25 -8.18 13.02 -1.89
N GLU A 26 -8.90 14.01 -1.37
CA GLU A 26 -9.35 14.00 0.02
C GLU A 26 -10.25 12.80 0.35
N GLU A 27 -11.07 12.37 -0.60
CA GLU A 27 -11.91 11.16 -0.48
C GLU A 27 -11.07 9.90 -0.20
N LEU A 28 -9.91 9.77 -0.86
CA LEU A 28 -9.01 8.64 -0.61
C LEU A 28 -8.36 8.74 0.77
N LYS A 29 -7.94 9.94 1.18
CA LYS A 29 -7.31 10.14 2.51
C LYS A 29 -8.29 9.79 3.61
N ASN A 30 -9.52 10.30 3.53
CA ASN A 30 -10.58 9.99 4.49
C ASN A 30 -10.89 8.48 4.52
N ALA A 31 -11.02 7.84 3.36
CA ALA A 31 -11.24 6.40 3.29
C ALA A 31 -10.09 5.59 3.91
N MET A 32 -8.84 6.05 3.75
CA MET A 32 -7.67 5.41 4.36
C MET A 32 -7.61 5.63 5.88
N ASP A 33 -7.96 6.81 6.36
CA ASP A 33 -7.96 7.15 7.80
C ASP A 33 -9.09 6.42 8.56
N GLU A 34 -10.25 6.23 7.92
CA GLU A 34 -11.38 5.49 8.48
C GLU A 34 -11.23 3.96 8.34
N ALA A 35 -10.30 3.50 7.50
CA ALA A 35 -10.12 2.09 7.24
C ALA A 35 -9.67 1.33 8.49
N THR A 36 -10.38 0.25 8.82
CA THR A 36 -9.94 -0.68 9.87
C THR A 36 -8.68 -1.45 9.46
N LEU A 37 -8.46 -1.62 8.15
CA LEU A 37 -7.27 -2.26 7.59
C LEU A 37 -7.05 -1.80 6.15
N VAL A 38 -5.84 -1.33 5.86
CA VAL A 38 -5.39 -1.07 4.49
C VAL A 38 -4.65 -2.29 3.94
N ILE A 39 -4.98 -2.76 2.73
CA ILE A 39 -4.20 -3.81 2.04
C ILE A 39 -3.39 -3.18 0.91
N ALA A 40 -2.09 -3.02 1.11
CA ALA A 40 -1.17 -2.43 0.14
C ALA A 40 -0.51 -3.51 -0.72
N LYS A 41 -0.78 -3.49 -2.03
CA LYS A 41 -0.30 -4.51 -2.96
C LYS A 41 0.90 -4.02 -3.79
N GLY A 42 2.01 -4.74 -3.73
CA GLY A 42 3.22 -4.48 -4.54
C GLY A 42 4.26 -3.60 -3.83
N MET A 43 5.48 -3.57 -4.39
CA MET A 43 6.62 -2.89 -3.76
C MET A 43 6.48 -1.37 -3.74
N ALA A 44 5.92 -0.76 -4.79
CA ALA A 44 5.73 0.69 -4.86
C ALA A 44 4.86 1.21 -3.71
N ASN A 45 3.72 0.55 -3.45
CA ASN A 45 2.87 0.90 -2.32
C ASN A 45 3.56 0.65 -0.98
N TYR A 46 4.39 -0.40 -0.87
CA TYR A 46 5.19 -0.61 0.34
C TYR A 46 6.20 0.52 0.55
N GLU A 47 6.97 0.85 -0.48
CA GLU A 47 8.00 1.89 -0.41
C GLU A 47 7.38 3.24 -0.02
N THR A 48 6.33 3.69 -0.70
CA THR A 48 5.70 4.98 -0.38
C THR A 48 4.94 4.94 0.94
N LEU A 49 4.06 3.96 1.16
CA LEU A 49 3.22 3.92 2.38
C LEU A 49 4.00 3.57 3.65
N SER A 50 5.20 2.99 3.54
CA SER A 50 6.04 2.73 4.72
C SER A 50 6.67 4.00 5.31
N GLU A 51 6.71 5.09 4.54
CA GLU A 51 7.17 6.40 5.02
C GLU A 51 6.05 7.18 5.74
N TYR A 52 4.79 6.80 5.51
CA TYR A 52 3.62 7.38 6.17
C TYR A 52 3.18 6.54 7.39
N ASP A 53 2.54 7.18 8.37
CA ASP A 53 2.02 6.51 9.58
C ASP A 53 0.67 5.80 9.35
N VAL A 54 0.49 5.19 8.17
CA VAL A 54 -0.75 4.49 7.81
C VAL A 54 -0.77 3.14 8.53
N ARG A 55 -1.56 3.03 9.59
CA ARG A 55 -1.74 1.80 10.36
C ARG A 55 -3.20 1.68 10.84
N PRO A 56 -3.80 0.46 10.81
CA PRO A 56 -3.18 -0.82 10.47
C PRO A 56 -3.06 -1.05 8.95
N ILE A 57 -1.92 -1.59 8.51
CA ILE A 57 -1.64 -1.86 7.09
C ILE A 57 -1.07 -3.27 6.86
N PHE A 58 -1.58 -3.95 5.83
CA PHE A 58 -1.14 -5.26 5.38
C PHE A 58 -0.45 -5.16 4.03
N TYR A 59 0.86 -5.41 4.00
CA TYR A 59 1.63 -5.43 2.77
C TYR A 59 1.59 -6.80 2.12
N LEU A 60 1.08 -6.86 0.88
CA LEU A 60 1.00 -8.05 0.04
C LEU A 60 1.83 -7.86 -1.22
N MET A 61 3.04 -8.44 -1.27
CA MET A 61 3.97 -8.19 -2.36
C MET A 61 5.00 -9.30 -2.55
N MET A 62 5.79 -9.21 -3.63
CA MET A 62 7.02 -9.98 -3.80
C MET A 62 8.22 -9.05 -3.64
N ALA A 63 9.18 -9.42 -2.80
CA ALA A 63 10.41 -8.64 -2.59
C ALA A 63 11.40 -8.85 -3.75
N LYS A 64 11.20 -8.16 -4.88
CA LYS A 64 11.97 -8.36 -6.12
C LYS A 64 13.38 -7.77 -6.08
N CYS A 65 13.65 -6.80 -5.21
CA CYS A 65 14.97 -6.19 -5.05
C CYS A 65 15.56 -6.50 -3.66
N SER A 66 16.90 -6.51 -3.56
CA SER A 66 17.60 -6.81 -2.32
C SER A 66 17.44 -5.73 -1.24
N VAL A 67 17.21 -4.49 -1.64
CA VAL A 67 17.01 -3.35 -0.72
C VAL A 67 15.69 -3.53 0.03
N VAL A 68 14.58 -3.68 -0.69
CA VAL A 68 13.25 -3.92 -0.13
C VAL A 68 13.20 -5.25 0.64
N ALA A 69 13.85 -6.31 0.15
CA ALA A 69 13.92 -7.56 0.89
C ALA A 69 14.59 -7.36 2.26
N ARG A 70 15.68 -6.59 2.32
CA ARG A 70 16.38 -6.28 3.58
C ARG A 70 15.55 -5.40 4.50
N SER A 71 14.87 -4.37 3.98
CA SER A 71 14.06 -3.45 4.80
C SER A 71 12.91 -4.18 5.51
N ILE A 72 12.37 -5.24 4.90
CA ILE A 72 11.30 -6.04 5.49
C ILE A 72 11.78 -7.28 6.26
N GLY A 73 13.10 -7.56 6.25
CA GLY A 73 13.68 -8.73 6.92
C GLY A 73 13.48 -10.06 6.18
N ALA A 74 13.34 -10.02 4.85
CA ALA A 74 13.11 -11.19 4.00
C ALA A 74 14.24 -11.43 2.99
N ARG A 75 14.16 -12.52 2.22
CA ARG A 75 15.06 -12.80 1.10
C ARG A 75 14.50 -12.24 -0.21
N LYS A 76 15.39 -11.86 -1.13
CA LYS A 76 14.99 -11.48 -2.50
C LYS A 76 14.21 -12.64 -3.14
N GLY A 77 13.07 -12.33 -3.75
CA GLY A 77 12.14 -13.30 -4.35
C GLY A 77 11.09 -13.83 -3.38
N SER A 78 11.16 -13.53 -2.08
CA SER A 78 10.12 -13.94 -1.13
C SER A 78 8.77 -13.29 -1.47
N LEU A 79 7.71 -14.11 -1.37
CA LEU A 79 6.34 -13.62 -1.27
C LEU A 79 6.10 -13.17 0.16
N ILE A 80 5.57 -11.97 0.32
CA ILE A 80 5.40 -11.27 1.58
C ILE A 80 3.91 -11.04 1.82
N ALA A 81 3.49 -11.38 3.03
CA ALA A 81 2.18 -11.09 3.59
C ALA A 81 2.44 -10.62 5.03
N LYS A 82 2.57 -9.31 5.24
CA LYS A 82 3.00 -8.71 6.53
C LYS A 82 2.00 -7.67 7.02
N LEU A 83 1.45 -7.91 8.21
CA LEU A 83 0.67 -6.92 8.95
C LEU A 83 1.60 -6.02 9.77
N VAL A 84 1.40 -4.71 9.67
CA VAL A 84 1.98 -3.68 10.54
C VAL A 84 0.84 -3.01 11.27
N ARG A 85 0.93 -2.96 12.59
CA ARG A 85 -0.04 -2.34 13.50
C ARG A 85 0.56 -1.11 14.13
#